data_AF-A0A8X6JDB2-F1
#
_entry.id   AF-A0A8X6JDB2-F1
#
_cell.length_a   1.000
_cell.length_b   1.000
_cell.length_c   1.000
_cell.angle_alpha   90.00
_cell.angle_beta   90.00
_cell.angle_gamma   90.00
#
_symmetry.space_group_name_H-M   'P 1'
#
loop_
_entity.id
_entity.type
_entity.pdbx_description
1 polymer ?
#
loop_
_entity_poly.entity_id
_entity_poly.type
_entity_poly.pdbx_seq_one_letter_code
_entity_poly.pdbx_strand_id
1 'polypeptide(L)'
;MGLTIQEIFLMFSVIPVLQTLFTAGSAVIADKFGKAKIILICNLLIAGTAVLVLNFVPHVKPPDCQNISANLYCDNEIATWTTDLALCRTNQTEMSLENCELKCLHTTSNCDGQNCQLQEQSENMKYNKTIYINISNFKNETALCEFSVNSNLSSDLFPKQCQRNCSLTCLKPNIEECKENAKGRLITVFIYIIIITIFMTTYVNSYRFFDVTSMILVKELDSDYGLVRFWAILGGLAGPLLGAVAIKLAPNSSGEEKYSMTFYLFSLMCILNAIAVWKVDVKNFTPGTKLFKKTILFAKSLDVLFFYLILLVVGTSWGFRHMYKNWFLAEIDTPVYLFSLTDSAASIYGLPFLFKSKWIVGKLGEVNVFVLSLITYGIGFIAYSYLQTAWLALLIEVTTVVNYQLLWVAVMNYCIKITPDGIVAIVNSTAGSIHYTIGRITGGSFGGFLMSTYGSRHAFRIVGIMNFVAAFLSVIFLYFRRRHHKRSSLSK
;
A
#
# COMPACT_ATOMS: atom_id res chain seq x y z
N MET A 1 2.65 2.96 -12.57
CA MET A 1 2.63 4.24 -11.83
C MET A 1 3.97 4.99 -11.89
N GLY A 2 5.12 4.32 -12.06
CA GLY A 2 6.43 5.00 -12.26
C GLY A 2 7.02 5.68 -11.03
N LEU A 3 6.47 5.37 -9.86
CA LEU A 3 6.97 5.80 -8.55
C LEU A 3 8.26 5.04 -8.20
N THR A 4 9.20 5.72 -7.56
CA THR A 4 10.39 5.06 -7.01
C THR A 4 10.04 4.28 -5.74
N ILE A 5 10.87 3.31 -5.36
CA ILE A 5 10.71 2.55 -4.12
C ILE A 5 10.68 3.49 -2.90
N GLN A 6 11.49 4.56 -2.91
CA GLN A 6 11.53 5.54 -1.83
C GLN A 6 10.21 6.32 -1.71
N GLU A 7 9.61 6.73 -2.83
CA GLU A 7 8.32 7.43 -2.85
C GLU A 7 7.17 6.53 -2.37
N ILE A 8 7.18 5.25 -2.77
CA ILE A 8 6.22 4.25 -2.31
C ILE A 8 6.35 4.06 -0.79
N PHE A 9 7.58 3.96 -0.27
CA PHE A 9 7.82 3.83 1.16
C PHE A 9 7.33 5.07 1.95
N LEU A 10 7.57 6.28 1.43
CA LEU A 10 7.06 7.51 2.02
C LEU A 10 5.52 7.52 2.06
N MET A 11 4.87 7.12 0.97
CA MET A 11 3.40 6.96 0.91
C MET A 11 2.91 6.02 2.00
N PHE A 12 3.46 4.81 2.09
CA PHE A 12 3.04 3.81 3.08
C PHE A 12 3.33 4.23 4.53
N SER A 13 4.26 5.15 4.76
CA SER A 13 4.56 5.69 6.09
C SER A 13 3.60 6.82 6.50
N VAL A 14 3.26 7.72 5.57
CA VAL A 14 2.43 8.91 5.85
C VAL A 14 0.93 8.59 5.83
N ILE A 15 0.47 7.78 4.88
CA ILE A 15 -0.96 7.49 4.67
C ILE A 15 -1.64 6.94 5.94
N PRO A 16 -1.07 5.96 6.68
CA PRO A 16 -1.74 5.42 7.88
C PRO A 16 -1.94 6.46 9.00
N VAL A 17 -1.01 7.41 9.14
CA VAL A 17 -1.10 8.48 10.14
C VAL A 17 -2.24 9.44 9.78
N LEU A 18 -2.27 9.90 8.52
CA LEU A 18 -3.33 10.77 8.02
C LEU A 18 -4.70 10.09 8.08
N GLN A 19 -4.76 8.81 7.73
CA GLN A 19 -5.98 8.01 7.79
C GLN A 19 -6.55 7.97 9.21
N THR A 20 -5.70 7.83 10.23
CA THR A 20 -6.15 7.81 11.63
C THR A 20 -6.82 9.12 12.02
N LEU A 21 -6.24 10.26 11.62
CA LEU A 21 -6.79 11.59 11.89
C LEU A 21 -8.11 11.81 11.16
N PHE A 22 -8.18 11.50 9.87
CA PHE A 22 -9.39 11.72 9.08
C PHE A 22 -10.53 10.79 9.45
N THR A 23 -10.23 9.55 9.81
CA THR A 23 -11.26 8.64 10.31
C THR A 23 -11.79 9.09 11.67
N ALA A 24 -10.93 9.55 12.58
CA ALA A 24 -11.38 10.12 13.85
C ALA A 24 -12.28 11.35 13.63
N GLY A 25 -11.90 12.24 12.70
CA GLY A 25 -12.72 13.39 12.31
C GLY A 25 -14.09 12.97 11.74
N SER A 26 -14.12 11.94 10.89
CA SER A 26 -15.36 11.42 10.29
C SER A 26 -16.31 10.86 11.35
N ALA A 27 -15.80 10.21 12.40
CA ALA A 27 -16.58 9.74 13.54
C ALA A 27 -17.19 10.91 14.33
N VAL A 28 -16.41 11.96 14.64
CA VAL A 28 -16.90 13.15 15.34
C VAL A 28 -18.01 13.86 14.55
N ILE A 29 -17.84 13.96 13.23
CA ILE A 29 -18.86 14.52 12.33
C ILE A 29 -20.14 13.68 12.40
N ALA A 30 -20.03 12.36 12.33
CA ALA A 30 -21.18 11.48 12.47
C ALA A 30 -21.93 11.70 13.77
N ASP A 31 -21.20 11.71 14.88
CA ASP A 31 -21.75 11.90 16.20
C ASP A 31 -22.46 13.25 16.35
N LYS A 32 -21.91 14.31 15.75
CA LYS A 32 -22.52 15.65 15.76
C LYS A 32 -23.84 15.69 14.98
N PHE A 33 -23.91 15.01 13.83
CA PHE A 33 -25.07 15.11 12.94
C PHE A 33 -26.15 14.06 13.20
N GLY A 34 -25.86 12.96 13.90
CA GLY A 34 -26.87 11.94 14.17
C GLY A 34 -27.18 11.02 12.97
N LYS A 35 -26.40 11.12 11.89
CA LYS A 35 -26.75 10.59 10.55
C LYS A 35 -25.66 9.68 9.97
N ALA A 36 -25.44 8.52 10.59
CA ALA A 36 -24.47 7.53 10.13
C ALA A 36 -24.71 7.07 8.68
N LYS A 37 -25.99 6.89 8.30
CA LYS A 37 -26.40 6.53 6.93
C LYS A 37 -25.90 7.52 5.87
N ILE A 38 -26.06 8.83 6.11
CA ILE A 38 -25.64 9.85 5.13
C ILE A 38 -24.13 9.82 4.98
N ILE A 39 -23.40 9.67 6.08
CA ILE A 39 -21.94 9.63 6.06
C ILE A 39 -21.43 8.38 5.35
N LEU A 40 -22.09 7.23 5.52
CA LEU A 40 -21.80 6.03 4.72
C LEU A 40 -21.95 6.30 3.22
N ILE A 41 -23.07 6.91 2.80
CA ILE A 41 -23.31 7.26 1.39
C ILE A 41 -22.23 8.21 0.87
N CYS A 42 -21.90 9.27 1.62
CA CYS A 42 -20.85 10.21 1.24
C CYS A 42 -19.49 9.52 1.08
N ASN A 43 -19.09 8.65 2.03
CA ASN A 43 -17.82 7.92 1.94
C ASN A 43 -17.79 6.96 0.74
N LEU A 44 -18.89 6.27 0.42
CA LEU A 44 -18.98 5.42 -0.77
C LEU A 44 -18.79 6.23 -2.07
N LEU A 45 -19.46 7.37 -2.19
CA LEU A 45 -19.36 8.23 -3.37
C LEU A 45 -17.95 8.83 -3.51
N ILE A 46 -17.36 9.32 -2.41
CA ILE A 46 -16.00 9.88 -2.42
C ILE A 46 -14.96 8.78 -2.72
N ALA A 47 -15.12 7.57 -2.18
CA ALA A 47 -14.23 6.45 -2.51
C ALA A 47 -14.29 6.10 -3.99
N GLY A 48 -15.52 6.01 -4.56
CA GLY A 48 -15.73 5.75 -5.98
C GLY A 48 -15.15 6.86 -6.86
N THR A 49 -15.33 8.13 -6.51
CA THR A 49 -14.78 9.26 -7.29
C THR A 49 -13.26 9.33 -7.18
N ALA A 50 -12.68 9.12 -5.99
CA ALA A 50 -11.23 9.14 -5.81
C ALA A 50 -10.53 8.09 -6.69
N VAL A 51 -11.10 6.88 -6.81
CA VAL A 51 -10.58 5.84 -7.71
C VAL A 51 -10.72 6.21 -9.19
N LEU A 52 -11.80 6.89 -9.59
CA LEU A 52 -11.91 7.41 -10.96
C LEU A 52 -10.87 8.49 -11.24
N VAL A 53 -10.64 9.40 -10.29
CA VAL A 53 -9.64 10.47 -10.42
C VAL A 53 -8.24 9.87 -10.60
N LEU A 54 -7.92 8.72 -9.97
CA LEU A 54 -6.63 8.04 -10.18
C LEU A 54 -6.36 7.65 -11.63
N ASN A 55 -7.38 7.39 -12.47
CA ASN A 55 -7.18 7.13 -13.90
C ASN A 55 -6.71 8.37 -14.68
N PHE A 56 -7.01 9.56 -14.17
CA PHE A 56 -6.65 10.82 -14.82
C PHE A 56 -5.33 11.41 -14.32
N VAL A 57 -4.77 10.85 -13.23
CA VAL A 57 -3.45 11.26 -12.76
C VAL A 57 -2.41 10.73 -13.75
N PRO A 58 -1.58 11.61 -14.37
CA PRO A 58 -0.58 11.16 -15.31
C PRO A 58 0.39 10.18 -14.64
N HIS A 59 0.87 9.20 -15.42
CA HIS A 59 1.93 8.32 -14.95
C HIS A 59 3.21 9.13 -14.74
N VAL A 60 3.89 8.86 -13.62
CA VAL A 60 5.18 9.47 -13.36
C VAL A 60 6.17 8.86 -14.35
N LYS A 61 6.67 9.66 -15.29
CA LYS A 61 7.73 9.19 -16.19
C LYS A 61 8.97 8.84 -15.35
N PRO A 62 9.73 7.79 -15.72
CA PRO A 62 11.02 7.53 -15.09
C PRO A 62 11.89 8.79 -15.17
N PRO A 63 12.86 8.95 -14.26
CA PRO A 63 13.79 10.08 -14.27
C PRO A 63 14.78 9.94 -15.43
N ASP A 64 14.28 9.85 -16.67
CA ASP A 64 15.11 9.91 -17.85
C ASP A 64 15.44 11.38 -18.06
N CYS A 65 16.58 11.79 -17.52
CA CYS A 65 17.30 12.93 -18.05
C CYS A 65 17.54 12.62 -19.53
N GLN A 66 16.86 13.32 -20.44
CA GLN A 66 17.12 13.15 -21.86
C GLN A 66 18.56 13.56 -22.09
N ASN A 67 19.39 12.57 -22.41
CA ASN A 67 20.79 12.78 -22.72
C ASN A 67 20.88 13.17 -24.19
N ILE A 68 21.35 14.39 -24.46
CA ILE A 68 21.57 14.86 -25.84
C ILE A 68 22.89 14.27 -26.31
N SER A 69 22.90 13.55 -27.43
CA SER A 69 24.13 13.08 -28.06
C SER A 69 24.86 14.25 -28.72
N ALA A 70 26.08 14.54 -28.27
CA ALA A 70 27.01 15.46 -28.91
C ALA A 70 28.04 14.64 -29.71
N ASN A 71 28.09 14.85 -31.03
CA ASN A 71 29.05 14.21 -31.91
C ASN A 71 30.18 15.19 -32.20
N LEU A 72 31.39 14.87 -31.76
CA LEU A 72 32.60 15.64 -32.02
C LEU A 72 33.39 14.96 -33.14
N TYR A 73 33.68 15.70 -34.22
CA TYR A 73 34.47 15.25 -35.36
C TYR A 73 35.85 15.88 -35.35
N CYS A 74 36.84 15.18 -35.87
CA CYS A 74 38.19 15.68 -35.96
C CYS A 74 38.66 15.71 -37.42
N ASP A 75 39.16 16.88 -37.85
CA ASP A 75 39.62 17.12 -39.23
C ASP A 75 41.15 17.25 -39.30
N ASN A 76 41.74 16.80 -40.40
CA ASN A 76 43.18 16.50 -40.53
C ASN A 76 44.10 17.73 -40.60
N GLU A 77 43.58 18.95 -40.68
CA GLU A 77 44.42 20.13 -40.89
C GLU A 77 44.74 20.89 -39.59
N ILE A 78 43.93 20.73 -38.54
CA ILE A 78 44.11 21.40 -37.25
C ILE A 78 43.56 20.44 -36.17
N ALA A 79 44.27 20.27 -35.05
CA ALA A 79 43.82 19.44 -33.93
C ALA A 79 42.60 20.03 -33.18
N THR A 80 41.52 20.30 -33.91
CA THR A 80 40.30 20.95 -33.47
C THR A 80 39.12 20.02 -33.66
N TRP A 81 38.31 19.88 -32.61
CA TRP A 81 37.08 19.10 -32.66
C TRP A 81 35.91 20.00 -33.09
N THR A 82 35.04 19.52 -33.96
CA THR A 82 33.82 20.23 -34.42
C THR A 82 32.55 19.49 -34.00
N THR A 83 31.45 20.18 -33.67
CA THR A 83 30.15 19.54 -33.34
C THR A 83 28.97 20.21 -34.06
N ASP A 84 27.84 19.50 -34.11
CA ASP A 84 26.55 19.98 -34.66
C ASP A 84 26.03 21.27 -33.97
N LEU A 85 25.35 22.09 -34.80
CA LEU A 85 24.84 23.44 -34.53
C LEU A 85 23.97 23.59 -33.27
N ALA A 86 23.31 22.54 -32.80
CA ALA A 86 22.41 22.61 -31.64
C ALA A 86 23.13 22.94 -30.32
N LEU A 87 24.43 22.61 -30.21
CA LEU A 87 25.27 22.88 -29.04
C LEU A 87 25.92 24.27 -29.07
N CYS A 88 25.95 24.92 -30.24
CA CYS A 88 26.59 26.22 -30.48
C CYS A 88 25.84 27.44 -29.93
N ARG A 89 24.57 27.29 -29.54
CA ARG A 89 23.73 28.43 -29.11
C ARG A 89 23.85 28.77 -27.63
N THR A 90 24.60 28.00 -26.84
CA THR A 90 24.76 28.27 -25.41
C THR A 90 25.96 29.17 -25.16
N ASN A 91 25.77 30.34 -24.54
CA ASN A 91 26.82 31.24 -24.03
C ASN A 91 27.68 30.64 -22.90
N GLN A 92 27.69 29.31 -22.76
CA GLN A 92 28.43 28.61 -21.72
C GLN A 92 29.82 28.24 -22.26
N THR A 93 30.84 28.80 -21.64
CA THR A 93 32.26 28.53 -21.94
C THR A 93 32.72 27.18 -21.40
N GLU A 94 31.96 26.56 -20.50
CA GLU A 94 32.25 25.24 -19.93
C GLU A 94 31.02 24.35 -20.04
N MET A 95 31.21 23.15 -20.59
CA MET A 95 30.16 22.15 -20.77
C MET A 95 30.62 20.80 -20.24
N SER A 96 29.82 20.14 -19.40
CA SER A 96 30.08 18.81 -18.87
C SER A 96 29.41 17.73 -19.73
N LEU A 97 30.21 16.83 -20.30
CA LEU A 97 29.77 15.71 -21.13
C LEU A 97 30.06 14.38 -20.44
N GLU A 98 29.10 13.46 -20.38
CA GLU A 98 29.23 12.14 -19.73
C GLU A 98 29.10 10.99 -20.75
N ASN A 99 29.53 9.77 -20.36
CA ASN A 99 29.38 8.53 -21.14
C ASN A 99 29.76 8.67 -22.63
N CYS A 100 31.00 9.05 -22.89
CA CYS A 100 31.51 9.28 -24.24
C CYS A 100 31.98 7.98 -24.91
N GLU A 101 31.58 7.75 -26.15
CA GLU A 101 32.05 6.66 -27.00
C GLU A 101 32.91 7.22 -28.14
N LEU A 102 34.17 6.81 -28.19
CA LEU A 102 35.10 7.16 -29.26
C LEU A 102 35.08 6.07 -30.32
N LYS A 103 34.87 6.46 -31.57
CA LYS A 103 34.95 5.59 -32.75
C LYS A 103 36.04 6.12 -33.67
N CYS A 104 37.11 5.35 -33.87
CA CYS A 104 38.18 5.69 -34.80
C CYS A 104 38.23 4.67 -35.94
N LEU A 105 38.31 5.17 -37.17
CA LEU A 105 38.44 4.34 -38.37
C LEU A 105 39.93 4.20 -38.73
N HIS A 106 40.49 3.02 -38.53
CA HIS A 106 41.84 2.69 -38.99
C HIS A 106 41.78 1.94 -40.32
N THR A 107 42.54 2.41 -41.30
CA THR A 107 42.82 1.65 -42.52
C THR A 107 44.10 0.87 -42.29
N THR A 108 44.00 -0.46 -42.23
CA THR A 108 45.16 -1.35 -42.21
C THR A 108 45.35 -1.92 -43.61
N SER A 109 46.57 -1.83 -44.14
CA SER A 109 46.95 -2.47 -45.39
C SER A 109 47.69 -3.77 -45.07
N ASN A 110 47.07 -4.91 -45.34
CA ASN A 110 47.75 -6.20 -45.28
C ASN A 110 48.22 -6.52 -46.70
N CYS A 111 49.54 -6.52 -46.91
CA CYS A 111 50.15 -6.73 -48.22
C CYS A 111 50.97 -8.02 -48.20
N ASP A 112 50.52 -9.02 -48.97
CA ASP A 112 51.28 -10.26 -49.18
C ASP A 112 51.78 -10.26 -50.63
N GLY A 113 53.05 -9.88 -50.79
CA GLY A 113 53.84 -9.98 -52.03
C GLY A 113 53.43 -9.11 -53.24
N GLN A 114 52.13 -8.99 -53.56
CA GLN A 114 51.65 -8.25 -54.75
C GLN A 114 50.16 -7.84 -54.72
N ASN A 115 49.37 -8.24 -53.71
CA ASN A 115 47.99 -7.77 -53.53
C ASN A 115 47.82 -7.13 -52.14
N CYS A 116 47.52 -5.82 -52.11
CA CYS A 116 47.17 -5.12 -50.89
C CYS A 116 45.65 -5.02 -50.79
N GLN A 117 45.07 -5.65 -49.76
CA GLN A 117 43.67 -5.41 -49.39
C GLN A 117 43.63 -4.33 -48.30
N LEU A 118 42.84 -3.28 -48.54
CA LEU A 118 42.54 -2.27 -47.54
C LEU A 118 41.43 -2.82 -46.65
N GLN A 119 41.72 -3.04 -45.38
CA GLN A 119 40.72 -3.42 -44.38
C GLN A 119 40.47 -2.22 -43.47
N GLU A 120 39.23 -1.72 -43.48
CA GLU A 120 38.73 -0.76 -42.51
C GLU A 120 38.42 -1.49 -41.21
N GLN A 121 39.16 -1.17 -40.14
CA GLN A 121 38.88 -1.64 -38.80
C GLN A 121 38.38 -0.46 -37.96
N SER A 122 37.26 -0.64 -37.27
CA SER A 122 36.69 0.33 -36.34
C SER A 122 37.04 -0.05 -34.90
N GLU A 123 37.76 0.81 -34.18
CA GLU A 123 37.94 0.67 -32.73
C GLU A 123 36.89 1.52 -31.99
N ASN A 124 36.12 0.87 -31.11
CA ASN A 124 35.15 1.54 -30.26
C ASN A 124 35.61 1.48 -28.80
N MET A 125 35.83 2.65 -28.18
CA MET A 125 36.19 2.76 -26.77
C MET A 125 35.15 3.57 -26.01
N LYS A 126 34.68 3.05 -24.86
CA LYS A 126 33.69 3.72 -23.99
C LYS A 126 34.37 4.31 -22.76
N TYR A 127 34.06 5.58 -22.49
CA TYR A 127 34.61 6.36 -21.38
C TYR A 127 33.50 6.93 -20.51
N ASN A 128 33.47 6.55 -19.24
CA ASN A 128 32.62 7.18 -18.22
C ASN A 128 33.39 8.28 -17.50
N LYS A 129 33.67 9.40 -18.18
CA LYS A 129 34.32 10.57 -17.57
C LYS A 129 33.69 11.86 -18.06
N THR A 130 33.64 12.85 -17.17
CA THR A 130 33.13 14.18 -17.47
C THR A 130 34.18 14.97 -18.26
N ILE A 131 33.87 15.35 -19.50
CA ILE A 131 34.76 16.19 -20.32
C ILE A 131 34.32 17.65 -20.20
N TYR A 132 35.28 18.56 -20.00
CA TYR A 132 35.10 20.01 -20.06
C TYR A 132 35.66 20.53 -21.38
N ILE A 133 34.87 21.31 -22.11
CA ILE A 133 35.26 21.90 -23.39
C ILE A 133 35.28 23.42 -23.25
N ASN A 134 36.32 24.08 -23.76
CA ASN A 134 36.45 25.54 -23.76
C ASN A 134 36.37 26.09 -25.20
N ILE A 135 35.54 27.12 -25.40
CA ILE A 135 35.22 27.64 -26.74
C ILE A 135 36.28 28.66 -27.15
N SER A 136 37.02 28.38 -28.23
CA SER A 136 38.13 29.25 -28.67
C SER A 136 37.79 30.12 -29.89
N ASN A 137 36.90 29.71 -30.80
CA ASN A 137 36.50 30.52 -31.97
C ASN A 137 35.12 30.14 -32.54
N PHE A 138 34.28 31.13 -32.83
CA PHE A 138 32.97 30.95 -33.46
C PHE A 138 33.02 31.46 -34.91
N LYS A 139 32.89 30.56 -35.90
CA LYS A 139 32.79 30.93 -37.32
C LYS A 139 31.34 30.78 -37.79
N ASN A 140 30.72 31.91 -38.15
CA ASN A 140 29.28 32.01 -38.39
C ASN A 140 28.83 31.46 -39.77
N GLU A 141 29.75 31.14 -40.68
CA GLU A 141 29.45 30.90 -42.10
C GLU A 141 29.16 29.43 -42.47
N THR A 142 29.55 28.46 -41.64
CA THR A 142 29.47 27.02 -42.01
C THR A 142 28.60 26.18 -41.09
N ALA A 143 27.85 26.78 -40.16
CA ALA A 143 27.02 26.06 -39.19
C ALA A 143 27.80 25.07 -38.28
N LEU A 144 29.13 25.24 -38.18
CA LEU A 144 30.04 24.40 -37.41
C LEU A 144 30.81 25.27 -36.42
N CYS A 145 30.85 24.87 -35.14
CA CYS A 145 31.68 25.54 -34.13
C CYS A 145 32.98 24.76 -33.90
N GLU A 146 34.09 25.49 -33.74
CA GLU A 146 35.39 24.93 -33.37
C GLU A 146 35.54 24.89 -31.85
N PHE A 147 35.94 23.74 -31.31
CA PHE A 147 36.13 23.55 -29.87
C PHE A 147 37.56 23.15 -29.55
N SER A 148 38.10 23.75 -28.49
CA SER A 148 39.34 23.30 -27.85
C SER A 148 39.00 22.41 -26.66
N VAL A 149 39.36 21.14 -26.74
CA VAL A 149 39.15 20.18 -25.64
C VAL A 149 40.35 20.27 -24.70
N ASN A 150 40.20 20.99 -23.58
CA ASN A 150 41.20 21.03 -22.53
C ASN A 150 40.91 19.91 -21.53
N SER A 151 41.41 18.70 -21.81
CA SER A 151 41.33 17.61 -20.85
C SER A 151 42.48 17.71 -19.84
N ASN A 152 42.23 18.20 -18.63
CA ASN A 152 43.12 18.01 -17.47
C ASN A 152 43.10 16.55 -16.96
N LEU A 153 42.80 15.59 -17.83
CA LEU A 153 42.79 14.17 -17.54
C LEU A 153 44.20 13.63 -17.77
N SER A 154 44.71 12.92 -16.76
CA SER A 154 45.86 12.02 -16.83
C SER A 154 46.12 11.48 -18.24
N SER A 155 47.32 11.75 -18.72
CA SER A 155 47.88 11.64 -20.08
C SER A 155 47.77 10.30 -20.81
N ASP A 156 47.03 9.32 -20.31
CA ASP A 156 47.25 7.91 -20.70
C ASP A 156 46.06 7.27 -21.43
N LEU A 157 44.94 7.99 -21.66
CA LEU A 157 43.75 7.41 -22.30
C LEU A 157 43.05 8.27 -23.36
N PHE A 158 43.55 9.46 -23.68
CA PHE A 158 43.08 10.25 -24.82
C PHE A 158 44.29 10.60 -25.69
N PRO A 159 44.27 10.34 -27.01
CA PRO A 159 45.36 10.76 -27.88
C PRO A 159 45.53 12.28 -27.76
N LYS A 160 46.68 12.75 -27.24
CA LYS A 160 47.04 14.18 -27.22
C LYS A 160 47.04 14.81 -28.61
N GLN A 161 47.08 13.97 -29.65
CA GLN A 161 46.95 14.32 -31.05
C GLN A 161 45.85 13.47 -31.65
N CYS A 162 44.87 14.13 -32.25
CA CYS A 162 43.78 13.44 -32.90
C CYS A 162 44.30 12.53 -34.04
N GLN A 163 43.87 11.27 -34.06
CA GLN A 163 44.13 10.34 -35.15
C GLN A 163 43.06 10.48 -36.25
N ARG A 164 43.42 10.19 -37.51
CA ARG A 164 42.57 10.40 -38.70
C ARG A 164 41.17 9.76 -38.50
N ASN A 165 40.12 10.50 -38.82
CA ASN A 165 38.72 10.02 -38.87
C ASN A 165 38.18 9.41 -37.56
N CYS A 166 38.32 10.12 -36.43
CA CYS A 166 37.66 9.77 -35.18
C CYS A 166 36.38 10.60 -34.94
N SER A 167 35.31 9.95 -34.48
CA SER A 167 34.11 10.60 -33.94
C SER A 167 33.94 10.25 -32.46
N LEU A 168 33.62 11.26 -31.64
CA LEU A 168 33.35 11.10 -30.22
C LEU A 168 31.89 11.43 -29.96
N THR A 169 31.09 10.45 -29.58
CA THR A 169 29.68 10.62 -29.21
C THR A 169 29.56 10.69 -27.70
N CYS A 170 29.23 11.85 -27.15
CA CYS A 170 29.04 12.07 -25.72
C CYS A 170 27.60 12.37 -25.37
N LEU A 171 27.21 12.15 -24.12
CA LEU A 171 25.88 12.47 -23.59
C LEU A 171 25.94 13.77 -22.76
N LYS A 172 25.18 14.79 -23.16
CA LYS A 172 24.96 16.00 -22.35
C LYS A 172 23.65 15.86 -21.56
N PRO A 173 23.68 15.94 -20.22
CA PRO A 173 22.44 15.96 -19.44
C PRO A 173 21.68 17.27 -19.67
N ASN A 174 20.40 17.21 -20.04
CA ASN A 174 19.55 18.39 -20.14
C ASN A 174 19.10 18.89 -18.75
N ILE A 175 19.89 19.79 -18.14
CA ILE A 175 19.73 20.22 -16.74
C ILE A 175 18.40 20.97 -16.48
N GLU A 176 17.92 21.76 -17.45
CA GLU A 176 16.67 22.52 -17.30
C GLU A 176 15.45 21.62 -17.34
N GLU A 177 15.37 20.72 -18.32
CA GLU A 177 14.32 19.69 -18.41
C GLU A 177 14.38 18.75 -17.19
N CYS A 178 15.57 18.44 -16.67
CA CYS A 178 15.72 17.66 -15.44
C CYS A 178 15.14 18.36 -14.20
N LYS A 179 15.34 19.68 -14.06
CA LYS A 179 14.78 20.46 -12.93
C LYS A 179 13.26 20.61 -13.04
N GLU A 180 12.74 20.82 -14.25
CA GLU A 180 11.30 20.93 -14.50
C GLU A 180 10.59 19.57 -14.29
N ASN A 181 11.17 18.48 -14.80
CA ASN A 181 10.71 17.11 -14.56
C ASN A 181 10.75 16.75 -13.06
N ALA A 182 11.76 17.19 -12.31
CA ALA A 182 11.84 16.95 -10.87
C ALA A 182 10.71 17.65 -10.09
N LYS A 183 10.39 18.91 -10.43
CA LYS A 183 9.25 19.64 -9.81
C LYS A 183 7.91 19.03 -10.19
N GLY A 184 7.70 18.72 -11.48
CA GLY A 184 6.47 18.06 -11.96
C GLY A 184 6.26 16.69 -11.34
N ARG A 185 7.34 15.92 -11.15
CA ARG A 185 7.34 14.64 -10.44
C ARG A 185 6.90 14.81 -8.99
N LEU A 186 7.53 15.71 -8.23
CA LEU A 186 7.17 15.97 -6.83
C LEU A 186 5.69 16.32 -6.69
N ILE A 187 5.17 17.22 -7.53
CA ILE A 187 3.75 17.60 -7.52
C ILE A 187 2.86 16.39 -7.78
N THR A 188 3.20 15.57 -8.78
CA THR A 188 2.42 14.36 -9.12
C THR A 188 2.45 13.34 -7.99
N VAL A 189 3.59 13.13 -7.34
CA VAL A 189 3.74 12.27 -6.15
C VAL A 189 2.86 12.76 -5.00
N PHE A 190 2.85 14.07 -4.72
CA PHE A 190 1.97 14.66 -3.70
C PHE A 190 0.48 14.48 -4.04
N ILE A 191 0.10 14.65 -5.30
CA ILE A 191 -1.27 14.39 -5.77
C ILE A 191 -1.65 12.92 -5.53
N TYR A 192 -0.77 11.97 -5.84
CA TYR A 192 -0.99 10.54 -5.52
C TYR A 192 -1.16 10.32 -4.00
N ILE A 193 -0.31 10.91 -3.15
CA ILE A 193 -0.44 10.80 -1.69
C ILE A 193 -1.82 11.28 -1.23
N ILE A 194 -2.26 12.44 -1.72
CA ILE A 194 -3.55 13.03 -1.33
C ILE A 194 -4.71 12.14 -1.77
N ILE A 195 -4.76 11.75 -3.05
CA ILE A 195 -5.87 10.96 -3.59
C ILE A 195 -5.92 9.57 -2.94
N ILE A 196 -4.78 8.90 -2.79
CA ILE A 196 -4.72 7.58 -2.14
C ILE A 196 -5.11 7.70 -0.66
N THR A 197 -4.70 8.76 0.05
CA THR A 197 -5.13 8.99 1.44
C THR A 197 -6.65 9.17 1.52
N ILE A 198 -7.25 9.96 0.64
CA ILE A 198 -8.71 10.16 0.57
C ILE A 198 -9.40 8.82 0.28
N PHE A 199 -8.94 8.09 -0.73
CA PHE A 199 -9.49 6.79 -1.09
C PHE A 199 -9.42 5.80 0.08
N MET A 200 -8.24 5.58 0.66
CA MET A 200 -8.05 4.61 1.75
C MET A 200 -8.84 4.98 3.00
N THR A 201 -8.93 6.28 3.31
CA THR A 201 -9.73 6.78 4.44
C THR A 201 -11.21 6.52 4.21
N THR A 202 -11.75 6.95 3.07
CA THR A 202 -13.18 6.81 2.77
C THR A 202 -13.59 5.36 2.57
N TYR A 203 -12.74 4.54 1.96
CA TYR A 203 -12.89 3.09 1.87
C TYR A 203 -13.03 2.45 3.25
N VAL A 204 -12.11 2.73 4.18
CA VAL A 204 -12.17 2.17 5.54
C VAL A 204 -13.34 2.73 6.35
N ASN A 205 -13.69 4.00 6.18
CA ASN A 205 -14.86 4.59 6.82
C ASN A 205 -16.16 3.95 6.34
N SER A 206 -16.28 3.57 5.06
CA SER A 206 -17.46 2.90 4.54
C SER A 206 -17.75 1.59 5.29
N TYR A 207 -16.75 0.75 5.56
CA TYR A 207 -16.96 -0.46 6.37
C TYR A 207 -17.42 -0.13 7.79
N ARG A 208 -16.85 0.90 8.42
CA ARG A 208 -17.20 1.28 9.80
C ARG A 208 -18.62 1.80 9.92
N PHE A 209 -19.00 2.72 9.03
CA PHE A 209 -20.35 3.25 9.05
C PHE A 209 -21.38 2.22 8.57
N PHE A 210 -20.99 1.30 7.69
CA PHE A 210 -21.80 0.12 7.38
C PHE A 210 -22.06 -0.73 8.63
N ASP A 211 -21.03 -0.99 9.43
CA ASP A 211 -21.14 -1.72 10.69
C ASP A 211 -22.05 -1.00 11.70
N VAL A 212 -21.86 0.31 11.89
CA VAL A 212 -22.72 1.12 12.77
C VAL A 212 -24.18 1.11 12.29
N THR A 213 -24.42 1.36 11.00
CA THR A 213 -25.77 1.37 10.41
C THR A 213 -26.45 0.01 10.49
N SER A 214 -25.73 -1.06 10.15
CA SER A 214 -26.25 -2.43 10.24
C SER A 214 -26.62 -2.81 11.67
N MET A 215 -25.83 -2.35 12.65
CA MET A 215 -26.09 -2.62 14.06
C MET A 215 -27.32 -1.90 14.62
N ILE A 216 -27.59 -0.69 14.15
CA ILE A 216 -28.84 0.03 14.49
C ILE A 216 -30.03 -0.79 14.00
N LEU A 217 -29.98 -1.27 12.76
CA LEU A 217 -31.05 -2.10 12.16
C LEU A 217 -31.21 -3.44 12.85
N VAL A 218 -30.10 -4.11 13.17
CA VAL A 218 -30.13 -5.40 13.91
C VAL A 218 -30.78 -5.21 15.28
N LYS A 219 -30.46 -4.14 16.01
CA LYS A 219 -31.08 -3.83 17.30
C LYS A 219 -32.57 -3.50 17.16
N GLU A 220 -32.95 -2.77 16.12
CA GLU A 220 -34.33 -2.37 15.88
C GLU A 220 -35.24 -3.55 15.45
N LEU A 221 -34.72 -4.43 14.61
CA LEU A 221 -35.45 -5.57 14.04
C LEU A 221 -35.29 -6.88 14.86
N ASP A 222 -34.58 -6.83 16.00
CA ASP A 222 -34.19 -8.01 16.80
C ASP A 222 -33.57 -9.15 15.96
N SER A 223 -32.75 -8.76 14.98
CA SER A 223 -32.17 -9.66 13.98
C SER A 223 -30.81 -10.21 14.43
N ASP A 224 -30.15 -10.99 13.58
CA ASP A 224 -28.80 -11.52 13.81
C ASP A 224 -27.77 -10.77 12.95
N TYR A 225 -26.81 -10.10 13.60
CA TYR A 225 -25.68 -9.47 12.90
C TYR A 225 -24.81 -10.49 12.16
N GLY A 226 -24.76 -11.74 12.62
CA GLY A 226 -24.07 -12.81 11.93
C GLY A 226 -24.56 -13.09 10.51
N LEU A 227 -25.88 -12.96 10.29
CA LEU A 227 -26.48 -13.09 8.95
C LEU A 227 -26.12 -11.90 8.05
N VAL A 228 -26.02 -10.69 8.61
CA VAL A 228 -25.51 -9.53 7.87
C VAL A 228 -24.08 -9.81 7.38
N ARG A 229 -23.22 -10.34 8.27
CA ARG A 229 -21.84 -10.69 7.93
C ARG A 229 -21.74 -11.87 6.96
N PHE A 230 -22.64 -12.85 7.04
CA PHE A 230 -22.72 -13.96 6.08
C PHE A 230 -22.86 -13.45 4.64
N TRP A 231 -23.81 -12.54 4.40
CA TRP A 231 -24.00 -11.92 3.08
C TRP A 231 -22.82 -11.05 2.66
N ALA A 232 -22.18 -10.34 3.60
CA ALA A 232 -20.98 -9.55 3.30
C ALA A 232 -19.81 -10.41 2.79
N ILE A 233 -19.61 -11.62 3.35
CA ILE A 233 -18.56 -12.54 2.90
C ILE A 233 -18.84 -13.12 1.52
N LEU A 234 -20.10 -13.46 1.22
CA LEU A 234 -20.48 -13.90 -0.13
C LEU A 234 -20.15 -12.82 -1.17
N GLY A 235 -20.41 -11.55 -0.86
CA GLY A 235 -20.00 -10.42 -1.69
C GLY A 235 -18.47 -10.29 -1.80
N GLY A 236 -17.75 -10.50 -0.69
CA GLY A 236 -16.28 -10.48 -0.64
C GLY A 236 -15.61 -11.57 -1.49
N LEU A 237 -16.27 -12.72 -1.67
CA LEU A 237 -15.82 -13.79 -2.56
C LEU A 237 -16.09 -13.47 -4.05
N ALA A 238 -17.22 -12.82 -4.35
CA ALA A 238 -17.59 -12.47 -5.73
C ALA A 238 -16.77 -11.30 -6.28
N GLY A 239 -16.40 -10.31 -5.45
CA GLY A 239 -15.70 -9.09 -5.88
C GLY A 239 -14.39 -9.32 -6.63
N PRO A 240 -13.42 -10.08 -6.08
CA PRO A 240 -12.15 -10.38 -6.75
C PRO A 240 -12.33 -11.12 -8.08
N LEU A 241 -13.31 -12.03 -8.17
CA LEU A 241 -13.62 -12.75 -9.41
C LEU A 241 -14.10 -11.79 -10.50
N LEU A 242 -15.00 -10.86 -10.16
CA LEU A 242 -15.45 -9.83 -11.10
C LEU A 242 -14.31 -8.90 -11.53
N GLY A 243 -13.42 -8.54 -10.60
CA GLY A 243 -12.22 -7.76 -10.90
C GLY A 243 -11.26 -8.48 -11.86
N ALA A 244 -11.02 -9.77 -11.64
CA ALA A 244 -10.17 -10.59 -12.51
C ALA A 244 -10.74 -10.71 -13.93
N VAL A 245 -12.06 -10.91 -14.05
CA VAL A 245 -12.76 -10.92 -15.35
C VAL A 245 -12.65 -9.57 -16.04
N ALA A 246 -12.82 -8.46 -15.31
CA ALA A 246 -12.68 -7.12 -15.86
C ALA A 246 -11.27 -6.86 -16.42
N ILE A 247 -10.22 -7.28 -15.72
CA ILE A 247 -8.84 -7.16 -16.22
C ILE A 247 -8.65 -7.97 -17.50
N LYS A 248 -9.16 -9.22 -17.54
CA LYS A 248 -9.01 -10.10 -18.71
C LYS A 248 -9.76 -9.60 -19.96
N LEU A 249 -10.89 -8.91 -19.77
CA LEU A 249 -11.68 -8.34 -20.86
C LEU A 249 -11.13 -7.00 -21.36
N ALA A 250 -10.19 -6.37 -20.63
CA ALA A 250 -9.61 -5.10 -21.03
C ALA A 250 -8.72 -5.28 -22.29
N PRO A 251 -8.83 -4.39 -23.29
CA PRO A 251 -8.04 -4.49 -24.51
C PRO A 251 -6.55 -4.24 -24.22
N ASN A 252 -5.75 -5.30 -24.35
CA ASN A 252 -4.29 -5.25 -24.21
C ASN A 252 -3.65 -4.72 -25.50
N SER A 253 -3.31 -3.44 -25.52
CA SER A 253 -2.67 -2.80 -26.68
C SER A 253 -1.14 -2.64 -26.55
N SER A 254 -0.57 -2.87 -25.36
CA SER A 254 0.84 -2.48 -25.08
C SER A 254 1.61 -3.40 -24.11
N GLY A 255 1.12 -4.61 -23.82
CA GLY A 255 1.80 -5.54 -22.90
C GLY A 255 1.76 -5.13 -21.41
N GLU A 256 1.19 -3.97 -21.08
CA GLU A 256 0.90 -3.54 -19.70
C GLU A 256 -0.54 -3.84 -19.34
N GLU A 257 -0.77 -4.45 -18.17
CA GLU A 257 -2.12 -4.69 -17.63
C GLU A 257 -2.81 -3.36 -17.29
N LYS A 258 -3.89 -3.04 -18.01
CA LYS A 258 -4.69 -1.83 -17.74
C LYS A 258 -5.74 -2.11 -16.66
N TYR A 259 -5.45 -1.69 -15.43
CA TYR A 259 -6.38 -1.79 -14.28
C TYR A 259 -7.58 -0.82 -14.35
N SER A 260 -7.67 0.03 -15.37
CA SER A 260 -8.72 1.05 -15.51
C SER A 260 -10.14 0.45 -15.50
N MET A 261 -10.34 -0.74 -16.09
CA MET A 261 -11.65 -1.40 -16.09
C MET A 261 -12.10 -1.79 -14.67
N THR A 262 -11.17 -2.21 -13.81
CA THR A 262 -11.41 -2.51 -12.40
C THR A 262 -11.80 -1.26 -11.62
N PHE A 263 -11.20 -0.11 -11.95
CA PHE A 263 -11.55 1.16 -11.33
C PHE A 263 -12.97 1.61 -11.68
N TYR A 264 -13.38 1.49 -12.95
CA TYR A 264 -14.77 1.77 -13.35
C TYR A 264 -15.76 0.83 -12.67
N LEU A 265 -15.44 -0.47 -12.60
CA LEU A 265 -16.28 -1.46 -11.93
C LEU A 265 -16.44 -1.14 -10.44
N PHE A 266 -15.35 -0.79 -9.75
CA PHE A 266 -15.39 -0.40 -8.34
C PHE A 266 -16.30 0.81 -8.12
N SER A 267 -16.16 1.86 -8.94
CA SER A 267 -16.97 3.08 -8.81
C SER A 267 -18.45 2.82 -9.10
N LEU A 268 -18.77 1.97 -10.09
CA LEU A 268 -20.14 1.53 -10.33
C LEU A 268 -20.72 0.80 -9.12
N MET A 269 -19.96 -0.11 -8.52
CA MET A 269 -20.39 -0.83 -7.30
C MET A 269 -20.59 0.12 -6.12
N CYS A 270 -19.77 1.15 -5.94
CA CYS A 270 -19.97 2.17 -4.92
C CYS A 270 -21.29 2.95 -5.12
N ILE A 271 -21.63 3.30 -6.36
CA ILE A 271 -22.90 3.98 -6.68
C ILE A 271 -24.09 3.06 -6.40
N LEU A 272 -24.05 1.80 -6.83
CA LEU A 272 -25.11 0.83 -6.57
C LEU A 272 -25.31 0.60 -5.06
N ASN A 273 -24.23 0.48 -4.30
CA ASN A 273 -24.30 0.39 -2.83
C ASN A 273 -24.85 1.66 -2.20
N ALA A 274 -24.48 2.85 -2.68
CA ALA A 274 -25.04 4.10 -2.20
C ALA A 274 -26.56 4.19 -2.43
N ILE A 275 -27.04 3.74 -3.59
CA ILE A 275 -28.49 3.66 -3.90
C ILE A 275 -29.18 2.65 -2.98
N ALA A 276 -28.57 1.48 -2.76
CA ALA A 276 -29.12 0.46 -1.86
C ALA A 276 -29.24 1.00 -0.43
N VAL A 277 -28.17 1.57 0.12
CA VAL A 277 -28.17 2.19 1.46
C VAL A 277 -29.16 3.34 1.55
N TRP A 278 -29.31 4.14 0.49
CA TRP A 278 -30.27 5.24 0.46
C TRP A 278 -31.72 4.77 0.62
N LYS A 279 -32.08 3.60 0.07
CA LYS A 279 -33.41 3.00 0.20
C LYS A 279 -33.70 2.40 1.58
N VAL A 280 -32.68 2.07 2.37
CA VAL A 280 -32.87 1.47 3.70
C VAL A 280 -33.25 2.56 4.71
N ASP A 281 -34.36 2.40 5.42
CA ASP A 281 -34.73 3.31 6.50
C ASP A 281 -33.93 3.00 7.76
N VAL A 282 -33.22 4.00 8.28
CA VAL A 282 -32.34 3.85 9.44
C VAL A 282 -32.68 4.99 10.38
N LYS A 283 -33.12 4.66 11.59
CA LYS A 283 -33.40 5.66 12.61
C LYS A 283 -32.16 6.52 12.86
N ASN A 284 -32.35 7.84 12.79
CA ASN A 284 -31.33 8.78 13.21
C ASN A 284 -31.08 8.59 14.70
N PHE A 285 -29.82 8.62 15.12
CA PHE A 285 -29.51 8.64 16.53
C PHE A 285 -29.65 10.06 17.05
N THR A 286 -30.24 10.22 18.23
CA THR A 286 -30.38 11.53 18.86
C THR A 286 -28.99 12.02 19.29
N PRO A 287 -28.52 13.20 18.84
CA PRO A 287 -27.31 13.80 19.37
C PRO A 287 -27.59 14.18 20.83
N GLY A 288 -27.21 13.31 21.75
CA GLY A 288 -27.45 13.53 23.18
C GLY A 288 -26.69 14.74 23.70
N THR A 289 -27.38 15.68 24.35
CA THR A 289 -26.71 16.68 25.17
C THR A 289 -26.01 15.96 26.34
N LYS A 290 -24.72 16.24 26.56
CA LYS A 290 -23.82 15.56 27.53
C LYS A 290 -23.37 14.13 27.14
N LEU A 291 -23.37 13.77 25.86
CA LEU A 291 -22.78 12.52 25.32
C LEU A 291 -21.37 12.25 25.85
N PHE A 292 -20.48 13.25 25.78
CA PHE A 292 -19.07 13.11 26.15
C PHE A 292 -18.87 12.64 27.62
N LYS A 293 -19.63 13.20 28.56
CA LYS A 293 -19.55 12.82 29.98
C LYS A 293 -20.04 11.39 30.22
N LYS A 294 -21.12 10.98 29.55
CA LYS A 294 -21.65 9.60 29.61
C LYS A 294 -20.65 8.61 29.01
N THR A 295 -20.04 8.93 27.87
CA THR A 295 -19.03 8.10 27.22
C THR A 295 -17.79 7.92 28.10
N ILE A 296 -17.27 8.98 28.71
CA ILE A 296 -16.11 8.88 29.62
C ILE A 296 -16.43 8.04 30.85
N LEU A 297 -17.60 8.25 31.46
CA LEU A 297 -18.01 7.47 32.63
C LEU A 297 -18.16 5.98 32.28
N PHE A 298 -18.72 5.68 31.12
CA PHE A 298 -18.86 4.32 30.61
C PHE A 298 -17.51 3.65 30.32
N ALA A 299 -16.60 4.39 29.65
CA ALA A 299 -15.26 3.93 29.32
C ALA A 299 -14.39 3.64 30.55
N LYS A 300 -14.67 4.28 31.69
CA LYS A 300 -13.96 4.03 32.96
C LYS A 300 -14.37 2.74 33.65
N SER A 301 -15.44 2.07 33.20
CA SER A 301 -15.81 0.78 33.78
C SER A 301 -14.74 -0.27 33.47
N LEU A 302 -14.36 -1.06 34.48
CA LEU A 302 -13.30 -2.05 34.34
C LEU A 302 -13.62 -3.11 33.26
N ASP A 303 -14.90 -3.39 32.97
CA ASP A 303 -15.30 -4.34 31.91
C ASP A 303 -15.04 -3.77 30.51
N VAL A 304 -15.35 -2.48 30.31
CA VAL A 304 -15.13 -1.79 29.03
C VAL A 304 -13.64 -1.61 28.75
N LEU A 305 -12.85 -1.25 29.77
CA LEU A 305 -11.38 -1.18 29.66
C LEU A 305 -10.77 -2.53 29.26
N PHE A 306 -11.20 -3.61 29.90
CA PHE A 306 -10.77 -4.96 29.56
C PHE A 306 -11.14 -5.34 28.12
N PHE A 307 -12.38 -5.06 27.71
CA PHE A 307 -12.86 -5.29 26.36
C PHE A 307 -12.03 -4.54 25.31
N TYR A 308 -11.77 -3.25 25.51
CA TYR A 308 -10.93 -2.44 24.61
C TYR A 308 -9.48 -2.92 24.56
N LEU A 309 -8.92 -3.38 25.69
CA LEU A 309 -7.58 -3.95 25.72
C LEU A 309 -7.49 -5.25 24.92
N ILE A 310 -8.47 -6.14 25.02
CA ILE A 310 -8.52 -7.35 24.18
C ILE A 310 -8.64 -6.97 22.70
N LEU A 311 -9.54 -6.03 22.37
CA LEU A 311 -9.71 -5.57 20.99
C LEU A 311 -8.42 -4.99 20.41
N LEU A 312 -7.60 -4.32 21.22
CA LEU A 312 -6.29 -3.84 20.82
C LEU A 312 -5.37 -5.02 20.49
N VAL A 313 -5.22 -6.01 21.38
CA VAL A 313 -4.36 -7.19 21.15
C VAL A 313 -4.78 -7.98 19.92
N VAL A 314 -6.08 -8.21 19.77
CA VAL A 314 -6.64 -8.89 18.60
C VAL A 314 -6.47 -8.03 17.35
N GLY A 315 -6.64 -6.71 17.44
CA GLY A 315 -6.39 -5.78 16.33
C GLY A 315 -4.92 -5.76 15.90
N THR A 316 -3.98 -5.78 16.84
CA THR A 316 -2.53 -5.93 16.60
C THR A 316 -2.24 -7.24 15.89
N SER A 317 -2.87 -8.33 16.32
CA SER A 317 -2.75 -9.65 15.70
C SER A 317 -3.31 -9.68 14.28
N TRP A 318 -4.51 -9.14 14.08
CA TRP A 318 -5.12 -9.01 12.75
C TRP A 318 -4.26 -8.14 11.82
N GLY A 319 -3.76 -7.00 12.32
CA GLY A 319 -2.86 -6.11 11.59
C GLY A 319 -1.56 -6.78 11.15
N PHE A 320 -0.92 -7.51 12.08
CA PHE A 320 0.28 -8.30 11.79
C PHE A 320 0.00 -9.34 10.69
N ARG A 321 -1.08 -10.12 10.83
CA ARG A 321 -1.50 -11.11 9.82
C ARG A 321 -1.73 -10.44 8.47
N HIS A 322 -2.47 -9.34 8.44
CA HIS A 322 -2.85 -8.66 7.20
C HIS A 322 -1.64 -8.10 6.44
N MET A 323 -0.60 -7.63 7.15
CA MET A 323 0.61 -7.09 6.53
C MET A 323 1.62 -8.18 6.15
N TYR A 324 1.82 -9.20 6.99
CA TYR A 324 2.99 -10.10 6.89
C TYR A 324 2.67 -11.54 6.48
N LYS A 325 1.39 -11.97 6.44
CA LYS A 325 1.04 -13.34 5.99
C LYS A 325 1.50 -13.60 4.56
N ASN A 326 1.11 -12.74 3.63
CA ASN A 326 1.45 -12.92 2.22
C ASN A 326 2.96 -12.77 1.98
N TRP A 327 3.62 -11.93 2.78
CA TRP A 327 5.08 -11.83 2.79
C TRP A 327 5.73 -13.14 3.22
N PHE A 328 5.28 -13.75 4.31
CA PHE A 328 5.77 -15.05 4.78
C PHE A 328 5.54 -16.15 3.74
N LEU A 329 4.37 -16.17 3.09
CA LEU A 329 4.08 -17.15 2.05
C LEU A 329 5.01 -16.97 0.83
N ALA A 330 5.30 -15.73 0.45
CA ALA A 330 6.27 -15.44 -0.61
C ALA A 330 7.68 -15.94 -0.26
N GLU A 331 8.12 -15.82 1.00
CA GLU A 331 9.44 -16.31 1.45
C GLU A 331 9.61 -17.83 1.36
N ILE A 332 8.51 -18.61 1.36
CA ILE A 332 8.55 -20.07 1.18
C ILE A 332 8.21 -20.49 -0.26
N ASP A 333 8.44 -19.59 -1.23
CA ASP A 333 8.23 -19.80 -2.67
C ASP A 333 6.78 -20.20 -3.03
N THR A 334 5.80 -19.66 -2.30
CA THR A 334 4.39 -19.93 -2.57
C THR A 334 3.93 -19.22 -3.85
N PRO A 335 3.24 -19.92 -4.78
CA PRO A 335 2.65 -19.29 -5.95
C PRO A 335 1.65 -18.17 -5.59
N VAL A 336 1.70 -17.04 -6.30
CA VAL A 336 0.91 -15.83 -5.99
C VAL A 336 -0.60 -16.11 -5.95
N TYR A 337 -1.13 -16.99 -6.80
CA TYR A 337 -2.56 -17.33 -6.80
C TYR A 337 -3.02 -17.97 -5.48
N LEU A 338 -2.11 -18.64 -4.78
CA LEU A 338 -2.41 -19.32 -3.51
C LEU A 338 -2.63 -18.30 -2.39
N PHE A 339 -2.10 -17.08 -2.50
CA PHE A 339 -2.39 -15.99 -1.55
C PHE A 339 -3.90 -15.71 -1.53
N SER A 340 -4.49 -15.44 -2.70
CA SER A 340 -5.94 -15.18 -2.82
C SER A 340 -6.79 -16.39 -2.47
N LEU A 341 -6.29 -17.61 -2.74
CA LEU A 341 -6.99 -18.84 -2.36
C LEU A 341 -7.05 -19.02 -0.83
N THR A 342 -6.00 -18.64 -0.10
CA THR A 342 -6.03 -18.70 1.39
C THR A 342 -7.09 -17.77 1.98
N ASP A 343 -7.19 -16.54 1.49
CA ASP A 343 -8.23 -15.59 1.93
C ASP A 343 -9.65 -16.06 1.56
N SER A 344 -9.78 -16.71 0.39
CA SER A 344 -11.04 -17.31 -0.06
C SER A 344 -11.43 -18.52 0.80
N ALA A 345 -10.48 -19.37 1.17
CA ALA A 345 -10.70 -20.51 2.04
C ALA A 345 -11.19 -20.06 3.43
N ALA A 346 -10.52 -19.07 4.04
CA ALA A 346 -10.94 -18.45 5.30
C ALA A 346 -12.41 -17.98 5.25
N SER A 347 -12.80 -17.35 4.14
CA SER A 347 -14.16 -16.87 3.89
C SER A 347 -15.16 -18.02 3.79
N ILE A 348 -14.85 -19.06 3.01
CA ILE A 348 -15.71 -20.25 2.82
C ILE A 348 -15.90 -20.99 4.15
N TYR A 349 -14.84 -21.22 4.91
CA TYR A 349 -14.93 -21.88 6.21
C TYR A 349 -15.79 -21.11 7.20
N GLY A 350 -15.83 -19.77 7.10
CA GLY A 350 -16.65 -18.91 7.95
C GLY A 350 -18.17 -19.03 7.73
N LEU A 351 -18.61 -19.33 6.50
CA LEU A 351 -20.03 -19.32 6.11
C LEU A 351 -20.95 -20.17 7.02
N PRO A 352 -20.69 -21.47 7.27
CA PRO A 352 -21.58 -22.29 8.10
C PRO A 352 -21.64 -21.81 9.56
N PHE A 353 -20.55 -21.24 10.08
CA PHE A 353 -20.47 -20.73 11.45
C PHE A 353 -21.18 -19.38 11.60
N LEU A 354 -21.10 -18.51 10.59
CA LEU A 354 -21.82 -17.24 10.58
C LEU A 354 -23.34 -17.45 10.49
N PHE A 355 -23.77 -18.41 9.67
CA PHE A 355 -25.18 -18.77 9.55
C PHE A 355 -25.79 -19.23 10.90
N LYS A 356 -25.00 -19.87 11.76
CA LYS A 356 -25.41 -20.31 13.11
C LYS A 356 -24.84 -19.46 14.25
N SER A 357 -24.34 -18.26 13.95
CA SER A 357 -23.55 -17.51 14.93
C SER A 357 -24.36 -17.03 16.14
N LYS A 358 -25.62 -16.62 16.02
CA LYS A 358 -26.49 -16.30 17.19
C LYS A 358 -26.57 -17.47 18.18
N TRP A 359 -26.70 -18.71 17.69
CA TRP A 359 -26.70 -19.90 18.56
C TRP A 359 -25.32 -20.19 19.16
N ILE A 360 -24.26 -20.17 18.34
CA ILE A 360 -22.90 -20.48 18.78
C ILE A 360 -22.41 -19.46 19.82
N VAL A 361 -22.49 -18.17 19.49
CA VAL A 361 -22.06 -17.07 20.36
C VAL A 361 -22.96 -16.98 21.59
N GLY A 362 -24.27 -17.20 21.44
CA GLY A 362 -25.20 -17.24 22.58
C GLY A 362 -24.88 -18.37 23.56
N LYS A 363 -24.49 -19.54 23.07
CA LYS A 363 -24.11 -20.69 23.93
C LYS A 363 -22.74 -20.52 24.59
N LEU A 364 -21.77 -19.99 23.86
CA LEU A 364 -20.41 -19.77 24.39
C LEU A 364 -20.34 -18.55 25.31
N GLY A 365 -21.11 -17.50 25.03
CA GLY A 365 -20.99 -16.18 25.63
C GLY A 365 -19.93 -15.32 24.94
N GLU A 366 -20.22 -14.03 24.77
CA GLU A 366 -19.41 -13.12 23.95
C GLU A 366 -17.97 -12.99 24.47
N VAL A 367 -17.83 -12.85 25.79
CA VAL A 367 -16.52 -12.70 26.45
C VAL A 367 -15.67 -13.97 26.34
N ASN A 368 -16.29 -15.16 26.34
CA ASN A 368 -15.55 -16.41 26.16
C ASN A 368 -15.07 -16.55 24.71
N VAL A 369 -15.83 -16.06 23.73
CA VAL A 369 -15.40 -15.99 22.33
C VAL A 369 -14.18 -15.08 22.18
N PHE A 370 -14.06 -13.99 22.94
CA PHE A 370 -12.87 -13.14 22.95
C PHE A 370 -11.61 -13.88 23.43
N VAL A 371 -11.74 -14.73 24.45
CA VAL A 371 -10.61 -15.54 24.91
C VAL A 371 -10.27 -16.63 23.89
N LEU A 372 -11.28 -17.28 23.32
CA LEU A 372 -11.08 -18.32 22.31
C LEU A 372 -10.45 -17.76 21.02
N SER A 373 -10.77 -16.51 20.65
CA SER A 373 -10.15 -15.85 19.50
C SER A 373 -8.66 -15.62 19.71
N LEU A 374 -8.23 -15.20 20.91
CA LEU A 374 -6.82 -15.08 21.27
C LEU A 374 -6.09 -16.43 21.18
N ILE A 375 -6.69 -17.50 21.74
CA ILE A 375 -6.12 -18.85 21.66
C ILE A 375 -5.96 -19.29 20.19
N THR A 376 -6.98 -19.10 19.37
CA THR A 376 -6.97 -19.50 17.96
C THR A 376 -6.07 -18.61 17.08
N TYR A 377 -5.87 -17.34 17.42
CA TYR A 377 -4.78 -16.53 16.86
C TYR A 377 -3.41 -17.13 17.20
N GLY A 378 -3.18 -17.46 18.47
CA GLY A 378 -1.95 -18.09 18.95
C GLY A 378 -1.63 -19.37 18.18
N ILE A 379 -2.60 -20.29 18.09
CA ILE A 379 -2.48 -21.54 17.31
C ILE A 379 -2.15 -21.23 15.85
N GLY A 380 -2.91 -20.32 15.22
CA GLY A 380 -2.71 -19.97 13.81
C GLY A 380 -1.31 -19.44 13.52
N PHE A 381 -0.80 -18.51 14.33
CA PHE A 381 0.53 -17.95 14.12
C PHE A 381 1.65 -18.96 14.37
N ILE A 382 1.55 -19.77 15.42
CA ILE A 382 2.51 -20.83 15.66
C ILE A 382 2.49 -21.84 14.50
N ALA A 383 1.31 -22.23 14.02
CA ALA A 383 1.18 -23.13 12.87
C ALA A 383 1.84 -22.55 11.61
N TYR A 384 1.62 -21.26 11.30
CA TYR A 384 2.33 -20.58 10.21
C TYR A 384 3.84 -20.62 10.38
N SER A 385 4.37 -20.46 11.59
CA SER A 385 5.82 -20.47 11.82
C SER A 385 6.52 -21.79 11.47
N TYR A 386 5.78 -22.91 11.52
CA TYR A 386 6.26 -24.24 11.16
C TYR A 386 5.89 -24.64 9.73
N LEU A 387 5.20 -23.77 8.99
CA LEU A 387 4.80 -24.05 7.62
C LEU A 387 6.02 -24.19 6.71
N GLN A 388 6.08 -25.30 5.99
CA GLN A 388 7.11 -25.58 4.97
C GLN A 388 6.50 -25.68 3.58
N THR A 389 5.26 -26.18 3.48
CA THR A 389 4.52 -26.35 2.22
C THR A 389 3.32 -25.42 2.15
N ALA A 390 3.13 -24.75 1.03
CA ALA A 390 2.10 -23.72 0.88
C ALA A 390 0.65 -24.22 1.04
N TRP A 391 0.34 -25.46 0.64
CA TRP A 391 -1.04 -26.00 0.70
C TRP A 391 -1.61 -26.12 2.11
N LEU A 392 -0.75 -26.38 3.11
CA LEU A 392 -1.17 -26.44 4.51
C LEU A 392 -1.61 -25.08 5.05
N ALA A 393 -1.28 -23.97 4.38
CA ALA A 393 -1.81 -22.65 4.72
C ALA A 393 -3.34 -22.63 4.65
N LEU A 394 -3.95 -23.34 3.69
CA LEU A 394 -5.40 -23.43 3.57
C LEU A 394 -6.03 -24.04 4.83
N LEU A 395 -5.43 -25.10 5.37
CA LEU A 395 -5.92 -25.73 6.60
C LEU A 395 -5.77 -24.82 7.82
N ILE A 396 -4.66 -24.07 7.91
CA ILE A 396 -4.44 -23.11 9.00
C ILE A 396 -5.50 -22.00 8.99
N GLU A 397 -6.01 -21.62 7.81
CA GLU A 397 -7.04 -20.59 7.69
C GLU A 397 -8.39 -20.99 8.30
N VAL A 398 -8.63 -22.26 8.65
CA VAL A 398 -9.78 -22.66 9.48
C VAL A 398 -9.80 -21.91 10.82
N THR A 399 -8.64 -21.51 11.35
CA THR A 399 -8.54 -20.71 12.59
C THR A 399 -9.26 -19.36 12.48
N THR A 400 -9.44 -18.81 11.27
CA THR A 400 -10.12 -17.52 11.03
C THR A 400 -11.59 -17.52 11.40
N VAL A 401 -12.22 -18.69 11.39
CA VAL A 401 -13.62 -18.87 11.79
C VAL A 401 -13.83 -18.30 13.19
N VAL A 402 -12.95 -18.64 14.12
CA VAL A 402 -13.06 -18.19 15.51
C VAL A 402 -12.35 -16.86 15.71
N ASN A 403 -11.12 -16.74 15.21
CA ASN A 403 -10.27 -15.59 15.50
C ASN A 403 -10.72 -14.29 14.82
N TYR A 404 -11.56 -14.39 13.77
CA TYR A 404 -12.05 -13.23 13.05
C TYR A 404 -13.58 -13.25 12.87
N GLN A 405 -14.16 -14.31 12.30
CA GLN A 405 -15.58 -14.30 11.92
C GLN A 405 -16.52 -14.27 13.12
N LEU A 406 -16.45 -15.29 13.99
CA LEU A 406 -17.27 -15.35 15.20
C LEU A 406 -16.86 -14.27 16.21
N LEU A 407 -15.57 -13.92 16.25
CA LEU A 407 -15.09 -12.83 17.09
C LEU A 407 -15.84 -11.54 16.81
N TRP A 408 -15.90 -11.10 15.56
CA TRP A 408 -16.53 -9.80 15.27
C TRP A 408 -18.03 -9.81 15.54
N VAL A 409 -18.71 -10.94 15.32
CA VAL A 409 -20.12 -11.11 15.75
C VAL A 409 -20.24 -10.96 17.27
N ALA A 410 -19.35 -11.59 18.04
CA ALA A 410 -19.34 -11.45 19.49
C ALA A 410 -19.02 -10.01 19.94
N VAL A 411 -18.11 -9.31 19.27
CA VAL A 411 -17.77 -7.90 19.55
C VAL A 411 -19.00 -7.02 19.39
N MET A 412 -19.69 -7.18 18.26
CA MET A 412 -20.87 -6.40 17.93
C MET A 412 -22.03 -6.68 18.90
N ASN A 413 -22.31 -7.95 19.19
CA ASN A 413 -23.33 -8.33 20.18
C ASN A 413 -22.98 -7.82 21.57
N TYR A 414 -21.71 -7.92 21.97
CA TYR A 414 -21.25 -7.41 23.26
C TYR A 414 -21.46 -5.91 23.36
N CYS A 415 -21.06 -5.13 22.35
CA CYS A 415 -21.28 -3.69 22.34
C CYS A 415 -22.76 -3.32 22.50
N ILE A 416 -23.70 -4.01 21.85
CA ILE A 416 -25.15 -3.75 22.09
C ILE A 416 -25.51 -4.03 23.54
N LYS A 417 -25.04 -5.15 24.08
CA LYS A 417 -25.39 -5.65 25.41
C LYS A 417 -24.90 -4.76 26.55
N ILE A 418 -23.69 -4.23 26.46
CA ILE A 418 -23.10 -3.42 27.54
C ILE A 418 -23.47 -1.94 27.45
N THR A 419 -23.89 -1.46 26.28
CA THR A 419 -23.99 -0.03 26.02
C THR A 419 -25.36 0.53 26.40
N PRO A 420 -25.42 1.59 27.24
CA PRO A 420 -26.65 2.33 27.49
C PRO A 420 -27.23 2.94 26.20
N ASP A 421 -28.55 3.09 26.16
CA ASP A 421 -29.21 3.73 25.02
C ASP A 421 -28.67 5.14 24.77
N GLY A 422 -28.46 5.45 23.49
CA GLY A 422 -27.92 6.73 23.02
C GLY A 422 -26.41 6.78 22.80
N ILE A 423 -25.61 5.78 23.22
CA ILE A 423 -24.15 5.76 22.94
C ILE A 423 -23.65 4.52 22.17
N VAL A 424 -24.56 3.68 21.66
CA VAL A 424 -24.25 2.43 20.92
C VAL A 424 -23.34 2.70 19.71
N ALA A 425 -23.65 3.74 18.92
CA ALA A 425 -22.86 4.13 17.76
C ALA A 425 -21.41 4.49 18.14
N ILE A 426 -21.22 5.22 19.25
CA ILE A 426 -19.90 5.63 19.75
C ILE A 426 -19.09 4.42 20.20
N VAL A 427 -19.69 3.52 20.98
CA VAL A 427 -18.99 2.31 21.48
C VAL A 427 -18.60 1.40 20.32
N ASN A 428 -19.49 1.19 19.34
CA ASN A 428 -19.20 0.41 18.13
C ASN A 428 -18.08 1.03 17.29
N SER A 429 -18.17 2.34 17.03
CA SER A 429 -17.17 3.08 16.26
C SER A 429 -15.80 3.07 16.97
N THR A 430 -15.79 3.17 18.30
CA THR A 430 -14.57 3.10 19.12
C THR A 430 -13.96 1.70 19.05
N ALA A 431 -14.77 0.65 19.22
CA ALA A 431 -14.34 -0.74 19.10
C ALA A 431 -13.71 -1.02 17.72
N GLY A 432 -14.39 -0.61 16.64
CA GLY A 432 -13.86 -0.69 15.27
C GLY A 432 -12.58 0.11 15.06
N SER A 433 -12.47 1.29 15.67
CA SER A 433 -11.27 2.13 15.56
C SER A 433 -10.07 1.53 16.27
N ILE A 434 -10.27 0.97 17.47
CA ILE A 434 -9.23 0.25 18.22
C ILE A 434 -8.75 -0.97 17.42
N HIS A 435 -9.66 -1.78 16.89
CA HIS A 435 -9.29 -3.00 16.17
C HIS A 435 -8.66 -2.71 14.79
N TYR A 436 -9.36 -1.98 13.91
CA TYR A 436 -8.96 -1.81 12.50
C TYR A 436 -8.01 -0.63 12.23
N THR A 437 -7.79 0.27 13.20
CA THR A 437 -6.85 1.41 13.05
C THR A 437 -5.65 1.24 13.96
N ILE A 438 -5.87 1.33 15.28
CA ILE A 438 -4.79 1.34 16.26
C ILE A 438 -4.13 -0.04 16.29
N GLY A 439 -4.94 -1.09 16.31
CA GLY A 439 -4.49 -2.48 16.17
C GLY A 439 -3.72 -2.69 14.87
N ARG A 440 -4.26 -2.26 13.72
CA ARG A 440 -3.56 -2.37 12.44
C ARG A 440 -2.19 -1.70 12.44
N ILE A 441 -2.10 -0.47 12.95
CA ILE A 441 -0.85 0.31 13.00
C ILE A 441 0.14 -0.35 13.94
N THR A 442 -0.29 -0.68 15.17
CA THR A 442 0.58 -1.35 16.14
C THR A 442 1.07 -2.70 15.63
N GLY A 443 0.19 -3.50 15.01
CA GLY A 443 0.54 -4.79 14.42
C GLY A 443 1.47 -4.69 13.22
N GLY A 444 1.28 -3.67 12.38
CA GLY A 444 2.19 -3.34 11.29
C GLY A 444 3.56 -2.91 11.79
N SER A 445 3.64 -1.88 12.63
CA SER A 445 4.92 -1.36 13.14
C SER A 445 5.68 -2.36 14.01
N PHE A 446 5.00 -2.98 15.00
CA PHE A 446 5.61 -4.01 15.85
C PHE A 446 5.98 -5.25 15.03
N GLY A 447 5.13 -5.63 14.09
CA GLY A 447 5.41 -6.72 13.15
C GLY A 447 6.63 -6.48 12.30
N GLY A 448 6.77 -5.29 11.72
CA GLY A 448 7.90 -4.91 10.89
C GLY A 448 9.22 -4.94 11.66
N PHE A 449 9.20 -4.49 12.92
CA PHE A 449 10.35 -4.62 13.81
C PHE A 449 10.71 -6.10 14.07
N LEU A 450 9.72 -6.94 14.39
CA LEU A 450 9.96 -8.37 14.62
C LEU A 450 10.48 -9.10 13.37
N MET A 451 9.85 -8.84 12.22
CA MET A 451 10.21 -9.43 10.93
C MET A 451 11.64 -9.06 10.53
N SER A 452 12.03 -7.79 10.68
CA SER A 452 13.38 -7.33 10.33
C SER A 452 14.47 -7.81 11.29
N THR A 453 14.16 -7.93 12.58
CA THR A 453 15.17 -8.27 13.61
C THR A 453 15.34 -9.78 13.78
N TYR A 454 14.24 -10.54 13.81
CA TYR A 454 14.25 -11.97 14.16
C TYR A 454 13.91 -12.90 12.98
N GLY A 455 13.55 -12.32 11.83
CA GLY A 455 13.02 -13.06 10.70
C GLY A 455 11.58 -13.51 10.90
N SER A 456 10.99 -13.99 9.81
CA SER A 456 9.54 -14.21 9.72
C SER A 456 9.03 -15.33 10.64
N ARG A 457 9.68 -16.49 10.65
CA ARG A 457 9.29 -17.64 11.51
C ARG A 457 9.27 -17.27 12.99
N HIS A 458 10.31 -16.58 13.49
CA HIS A 458 10.36 -16.16 14.89
C HIS A 458 9.34 -15.07 15.20
N ALA A 459 9.13 -14.12 14.29
CA ALA A 459 8.10 -13.08 14.45
C ALA A 459 6.71 -13.70 14.64
N PHE A 460 6.33 -14.68 13.80
CA PHE A 460 5.06 -15.41 13.94
C PHE A 460 4.96 -16.14 15.29
N ARG A 461 6.04 -16.78 15.77
CA ARG A 461 6.04 -17.42 17.11
C ARG A 461 5.86 -16.42 18.23
N ILE A 462 6.55 -15.29 18.20
CA ILE A 462 6.48 -14.24 19.23
C ILE A 462 5.05 -13.68 19.32
N VAL A 463 4.45 -13.33 18.18
CA VAL A 463 3.06 -12.84 18.13
C VAL A 463 2.08 -13.93 18.58
N GLY A 464 2.34 -15.20 18.23
CA GLY A 464 1.56 -16.34 18.72
C GLY A 464 1.61 -16.50 20.24
N ILE A 465 2.80 -16.45 20.84
CA ILE A 465 3.01 -16.53 22.29
C ILE A 465 2.34 -15.35 22.99
N MET A 466 2.47 -14.14 22.45
CA MET A 466 1.79 -12.95 22.97
C MET A 466 0.27 -13.14 23.07
N ASN A 467 -0.34 -13.78 22.07
CA ASN A 467 -1.77 -14.10 22.10
C ASN A 467 -2.12 -15.13 23.18
N PHE A 468 -1.31 -16.17 23.38
CA PHE A 468 -1.52 -17.13 24.48
C PHE A 468 -1.37 -16.50 25.86
N VAL A 469 -0.37 -15.62 26.04
CA VAL A 469 -0.19 -14.86 27.29
C VAL A 469 -1.39 -13.96 27.53
N ALA A 470 -1.86 -13.24 26.50
CA ALA A 470 -3.08 -12.42 26.61
C ALA A 470 -4.31 -13.27 26.97
N ALA A 471 -4.50 -14.43 26.34
CA ALA A 471 -5.58 -15.34 26.67
C ALA A 471 -5.52 -15.82 28.13
N PHE A 472 -4.34 -16.19 28.61
CA PHE A 472 -4.11 -16.61 29.99
C PHE A 472 -4.44 -15.50 30.99
N LEU A 473 -3.96 -14.27 30.75
CA LEU A 473 -4.27 -13.10 31.57
C LEU A 473 -5.78 -12.78 31.55
N SER A 474 -6.44 -12.92 30.40
CA SER A 474 -7.88 -12.76 30.27
C SER A 474 -8.66 -13.78 31.11
N VAL A 475 -8.25 -15.05 31.11
CA VAL A 475 -8.87 -16.09 31.96
C VAL A 475 -8.71 -15.76 33.44
N ILE A 476 -7.51 -15.35 33.86
CA ILE A 476 -7.25 -14.95 35.26
C ILE A 476 -8.14 -13.77 35.66
N PHE A 477 -8.21 -12.74 34.84
CA PHE A 477 -9.05 -11.56 35.09
C PHE A 477 -10.52 -11.95 35.25
N LEU A 478 -11.04 -12.79 34.34
CA LEU A 478 -12.42 -13.26 34.39
C LEU A 478 -12.70 -14.13 35.63
N TYR A 479 -11.75 -14.96 36.04
CA TYR A 479 -11.85 -15.77 37.25
C TYR A 479 -11.99 -14.88 38.50
N PHE A 480 -11.10 -13.90 38.68
CA PHE A 480 -11.17 -12.97 39.80
C PHE A 480 -12.45 -12.13 39.79
N ARG A 481 -12.87 -11.68 38.60
CA ARG A 481 -14.09 -10.88 38.45
C ARG A 481 -15.35 -11.64 38.84
N ARG A 482 -15.48 -12.91 38.39
CA ARG A 482 -16.58 -13.79 38.80
C ARG A 482 -16.60 -14.02 40.30
N ARG A 483 -15.43 -14.22 40.92
CA ARG A 483 -15.31 -14.40 42.37
C ARG A 483 -15.70 -13.15 43.15
N HIS A 484 -15.29 -11.97 42.70
CA HIS A 484 -15.69 -10.69 43.30
C HIS A 484 -17.20 -10.49 43.22
N HIS A 485 -17.80 -10.74 42.04
CA HIS A 485 -19.24 -10.57 41.84
C HIS A 485 -20.07 -11.52 42.72
N LYS A 486 -19.61 -12.77 42.89
CA LYS A 486 -20.23 -13.77 43.78
C LYS A 486 -20.14 -13.35 45.26
N ARG A 487 -19.02 -12.76 45.69
CA ARG A 487 -18.87 -12.22 47.05
C ARG A 487 -19.78 -11.03 47.30
N SER A 488 -19.89 -10.10 46.35
CA SER A 488 -20.78 -8.94 46.49
C SER A 488 -22.27 -9.31 46.47
N SER A 489 -22.66 -10.39 45.78
CA SER A 489 -24.05 -10.87 45.77
C SER A 489 -24.42 -11.69 47.00
N LEU A 490 -23.43 -12.21 47.74
CA LEU A 490 -23.64 -12.89 49.04
C LEU A 490 -23.65 -11.90 50.22
N SER A 491 -23.20 -10.66 49.97
CA SER A 491 -23.14 -9.56 50.95
C SER A 491 -24.34 -8.61 50.88
N LYS A 492 -25.21 -8.79 49.90
CA LYS A 492 -26.52 -8.13 49.76
C LYS A 492 -27.59 -9.16 50.04
#